data_AF-A0A1J4RGJ5-F1
#
_entry.id   AF-A0A1J4RGJ5-F1
#
_cell.length_a   1.000
_cell.length_b   1.000
_cell.length_c   1.000
_cell.angle_alpha   90.00
_cell.angle_beta   90.00
_cell.angle_gamma   90.00
#
_symmetry.space_group_name_H-M   'P 1'
#
loop_
_entity.id
_entity.type
_entity.pdbx_description
1 polymer ?
#
loop_
_entity_poly.entity_id
_entity_poly.type
_entity_poly.pdbx_seq_one_letter_code
_entity_poly.pdbx_strand_id
1 'polypeptide(L)'
;MFEKQILRLQQVIESCVSVDKGLPLQYIKCLLFVYEEEGISVSELAARSRLGVSTTSRIVHSLAEHRQNGNGYHFIKVIKDQNNARKKQLIMTKKGKDFVETLLNCL
;
A
#
# COMPACT_ATOMS: atom_id res chain seq x y z
N MET A 1 -3.67 16.09 26.48
CA MET A 1 -2.57 15.50 25.68
C MET A 1 -3.06 14.34 24.81
N PHE A 2 -3.80 13.38 25.38
CA PHE A 2 -4.36 12.23 24.63
C PHE A 2 -5.43 12.62 23.59
N GLU A 3 -6.27 13.62 23.85
CA GLU A 3 -7.32 14.05 22.92
C GLU A 3 -6.79 14.40 21.52
N LYS A 4 -5.66 15.13 21.45
CA LYS A 4 -5.02 15.47 20.18
C LYS A 4 -4.49 14.22 19.45
N GLN A 5 -3.93 13.26 20.18
CA GLN A 5 -3.43 12.00 19.60
C GLN A 5 -4.58 11.14 19.07
N ILE A 6 -5.69 11.04 19.80
CA ILE A 6 -6.89 10.33 19.36
C ILE A 6 -7.47 10.96 18.10
N LEU A 7 -7.55 12.28 18.04
CA LEU A 7 -8.04 12.99 16.85
C LEU A 7 -7.19 12.68 15.62
N ARG A 8 -5.85 12.67 15.76
CA ARG A 8 -4.92 12.31 14.68
C ARG A 8 -5.14 10.89 14.16
N LEU A 9 -5.33 9.93 15.07
CA LEU A 9 -5.65 8.54 14.69
C LEU A 9 -6.98 8.43 13.95
N GLN A 10 -8.00 9.17 14.39
CA GLN A 10 -9.29 9.23 13.69
C GLN A 10 -9.13 9.78 12.27
N GLN A 11 -8.35 10.85 12.08
CA GLN A 11 -8.07 11.42 10.76
C GLN A 11 -7.35 10.45 9.81
N VAL A 12 -6.41 9.65 10.33
CA VAL A 12 -5.76 8.58 9.55
C VAL A 12 -6.79 7.53 9.10
N ILE A 13 -7.68 7.11 9.99
CA ILE A 13 -8.74 6.14 9.69
C ILE A 13 -9.73 6.72 8.67
N GLU A 14 -10.18 7.95 8.85
CA GLU A 14 -11.08 8.65 7.93
C GLU A 14 -10.46 8.78 6.54
N SER A 15 -9.17 9.09 6.47
CA SER A 15 -8.43 9.14 5.21
C SER A 15 -8.44 7.79 4.49
N CYS A 16 -8.30 6.67 5.22
CA CYS A 16 -8.40 5.32 4.65
C CYS A 16 -9.83 5.01 4.16
N VAL A 17 -10.85 5.36 4.94
CA VAL A 17 -12.27 5.14 4.59
C VAL A 17 -12.69 5.98 3.38
N SER A 18 -12.11 7.17 3.20
CA SER A 18 -12.39 8.06 2.06
C SER A 18 -12.00 7.45 0.71
N VAL A 19 -10.99 6.57 0.71
CA VAL A 19 -10.56 5.83 -0.48
C VAL A 19 -11.56 4.75 -0.84
N ASP A 20 -11.91 3.90 0.13
CA ASP A 20 -12.91 2.84 0.00
C ASP A 20 -13.34 2.40 1.40
N LYS A 21 -14.66 2.32 1.64
CA LYS A 21 -15.23 1.93 2.93
C LYS A 21 -14.84 0.51 3.37
N GLY A 22 -14.48 -0.34 2.42
CA GLY A 22 -14.01 -1.72 2.62
C GLY A 22 -12.51 -1.90 2.45
N LEU A 23 -11.71 -0.81 2.46
CA LEU A 23 -10.25 -0.89 2.31
C LEU A 23 -9.62 -1.68 3.46
N PRO A 24 -9.03 -2.86 3.22
CA PRO A 24 -8.47 -3.66 4.31
C PRO A 24 -7.21 -3.02 4.88
N LEU A 25 -7.07 -2.98 6.20
CA LEU A 25 -5.87 -2.42 6.87
C LEU A 25 -4.57 -3.12 6.45
N GLN A 26 -4.63 -4.42 6.11
CA GLN A 26 -3.46 -5.15 5.60
C GLN A 26 -2.95 -4.57 4.28
N TYR A 27 -3.83 -3.97 3.46
CA TYR A 27 -3.44 -3.35 2.19
C TYR A 27 -2.69 -2.05 2.48
N ILE A 28 -3.16 -1.26 3.44
CA ILE A 28 -2.46 -0.06 3.91
C ILE A 28 -1.09 -0.44 4.48
N LYS A 29 -1.00 -1.49 5.31
CA LYS A 29 0.27 -1.99 5.84
C LYS A 29 1.25 -2.34 4.72
N CYS A 30 0.80 -3.09 3.70
CA CYS A 30 1.63 -3.42 2.55
C CYS A 30 2.05 -2.17 1.76
N LEU A 31 1.13 -1.21 1.57
CA LEU A 31 1.42 0.04 0.88
C LEU A 31 2.50 0.86 1.60
N LEU A 32 2.44 0.94 2.93
CA LEU A 32 3.43 1.65 3.74
C LEU A 32 4.83 1.02 3.61
N PHE A 33 4.94 -0.31 3.53
CA PHE A 33 6.23 -0.94 3.26
C PHE A 33 6.78 -0.62 1.87
N VAL A 34 5.91 -0.53 0.86
CA VAL A 34 6.34 -0.13 -0.50
C VAL A 34 6.75 1.35 -0.54
N TYR A 35 6.11 2.21 0.26
CA TYR A 35 6.50 3.61 0.40
C TYR A 35 7.84 3.77 1.13
N GLU A 36 8.05 2.99 2.19
CA GLU A 36 9.30 2.98 2.96
C GLU A 36 10.49 2.49 2.12
N GLU A 37 10.26 1.52 1.23
CA GLU A 37 11.29 0.90 0.39
C GLU A 37 10.79 0.71 -1.04
N GLU A 38 11.00 1.73 -1.89
CA GLU A 38 10.71 1.61 -3.31
C GLU A 38 11.60 0.54 -3.96
N GLY A 39 10.98 -0.31 -4.77
CA GLY A 39 11.69 -1.37 -5.50
C GLY A 39 11.60 -2.74 -4.82
N ILE A 40 10.98 -2.84 -3.64
CA ILE A 40 10.77 -4.10 -2.92
C ILE A 40 10.03 -5.14 -3.79
N SER A 41 10.44 -6.40 -3.73
CA SER A 41 9.77 -7.51 -4.42
C SER A 41 8.56 -8.03 -3.63
N VAL A 42 7.67 -8.78 -4.31
CA VAL A 42 6.51 -9.41 -3.66
C VAL A 42 6.92 -10.38 -2.54
N SER A 43 8.03 -11.11 -2.73
CA SER A 43 8.57 -12.05 -1.74
C SER A 43 9.11 -11.34 -0.49
N GLU A 44 9.84 -10.24 -0.68
CA GLU A 44 10.36 -9.43 0.44
C GLU A 44 9.20 -8.76 1.18
N LEU A 45 8.22 -8.22 0.45
CA LEU A 45 7.02 -7.64 1.03
C LEU A 45 6.24 -8.68 1.85
N ALA A 46 6.13 -9.92 1.37
CA ALA A 46 5.48 -11.01 2.11
C ALA A 46 6.19 -11.30 3.44
N ALA A 47 7.52 -11.37 3.41
CA ALA A 47 8.33 -11.54 4.61
C ALA A 47 8.16 -10.37 5.61
N ARG A 48 8.28 -9.12 5.16
CA ARG A 48 8.14 -7.92 6.01
C ARG A 48 6.73 -7.78 6.60
N SER A 49 5.70 -8.04 5.79
CA SER A 49 4.30 -7.96 6.21
C SER A 49 3.85 -9.13 7.08
N ARG A 50 4.65 -10.21 7.16
CA ARG A 50 4.32 -11.50 7.81
C ARG A 50 3.08 -12.15 7.20
N LEU A 51 3.00 -12.13 5.88
CA LEU A 51 1.93 -12.73 5.09
C LEU A 51 2.50 -13.81 4.15
N GLY A 52 1.66 -14.78 3.77
CA GLY A 52 2.03 -15.73 2.72
C GLY A 52 2.13 -15.04 1.35
N VAL A 53 3.07 -15.47 0.51
CA VAL A 53 3.33 -14.90 -0.83
C VAL A 53 2.05 -14.84 -1.69
N SER A 54 1.19 -15.86 -1.63
CA SER A 54 -0.08 -15.88 -2.37
C SER A 54 -1.06 -14.80 -1.92
N THR A 55 -1.11 -14.51 -0.62
CA THR A 55 -1.91 -13.41 -0.06
C THR A 55 -1.31 -12.07 -0.44
N THR A 56 -0.01 -11.89 -0.28
CA THR A 56 0.69 -10.65 -0.66
C THR A 56 0.52 -10.35 -2.15
N SER A 57 0.61 -11.36 -3.01
CA SER A 57 0.39 -11.19 -4.45
C SER A 57 -1.00 -10.66 -4.78
N ARG A 58 -2.06 -11.15 -4.09
CA ARG A 58 -3.43 -10.64 -4.27
C ARG A 58 -3.60 -9.20 -3.78
N ILE A 59 -2.93 -8.86 -2.67
CA ILE A 59 -2.89 -7.48 -2.15
C ILE A 59 -2.21 -6.57 -3.17
N VAL A 60 -1.04 -6.94 -3.66
CA VAL A 60 -0.29 -6.19 -4.68
C VAL A 60 -1.12 -5.98 -5.93
N HIS A 61 -1.80 -7.02 -6.40
CA HIS A 61 -2.67 -6.91 -7.59
C HIS A 61 -3.79 -5.89 -7.38
N SER A 62 -4.46 -5.95 -6.21
CA SER A 62 -5.50 -4.99 -5.82
C SER A 62 -4.98 -3.56 -5.64
N LEU A 63 -3.77 -3.39 -5.11
CA LEU A 63 -3.14 -2.08 -4.95
C LEU A 63 -2.69 -1.48 -6.30
N ALA A 64 -2.38 -2.31 -7.29
CA ALA A 64 -1.81 -1.88 -8.56
C ALA A 64 -2.87 -1.62 -9.64
N GLU A 65 -3.57 -2.66 -10.09
CA GLU A 65 -4.30 -2.62 -11.35
C GLU A 65 -5.72 -3.18 -11.24
N HIS A 66 -5.93 -4.26 -10.48
CA HIS A 66 -7.18 -4.98 -10.51
C HIS A 66 -7.56 -5.53 -9.15
N ARG A 67 -8.82 -5.34 -8.76
CA ARG A 67 -9.41 -5.92 -7.54
C ARG A 67 -10.56 -6.85 -7.92
N GLN A 68 -10.93 -7.76 -7.03
CA GLN A 68 -12.01 -8.73 -7.28
C GLN A 68 -13.34 -8.08 -7.71
N ASN A 69 -13.61 -6.84 -7.25
CA ASN A 69 -14.84 -6.10 -7.52
C ASN A 69 -14.58 -4.75 -8.21
N GLY A 70 -13.73 -4.71 -9.25
CA GLY A 70 -13.53 -3.52 -10.10
C GLY A 70 -12.07 -3.14 -10.34
N ASN A 71 -11.82 -1.85 -10.54
CA ASN A 71 -10.47 -1.32 -10.77
C ASN A 71 -9.64 -1.33 -9.49
N GLY A 72 -8.35 -1.67 -9.60
CA GLY A 72 -7.43 -1.60 -8.47
C GLY A 72 -7.29 -0.19 -7.90
N TYR A 73 -6.66 -0.06 -6.73
CA TYR A 73 -6.49 1.24 -6.08
C TYR A 73 -5.53 2.17 -6.84
N HIS A 74 -4.67 1.62 -7.71
CA HIS A 74 -3.66 2.34 -8.48
C HIS A 74 -2.66 3.10 -7.60
N PHE A 75 -2.39 2.60 -6.39
CA PHE A 75 -1.41 3.18 -5.47
C PHE A 75 0.02 2.73 -5.78
N ILE A 76 0.19 1.57 -6.40
CA ILE A 76 1.50 1.06 -6.80
C ILE A 76 1.50 0.63 -8.28
N LYS A 77 2.69 0.42 -8.84
CA LYS A 77 2.93 -0.20 -10.14
C LYS A 77 3.92 -1.34 -9.95
N VAL A 78 3.77 -2.37 -10.77
CA VAL A 78 4.70 -3.49 -10.82
C VAL A 78 5.55 -3.35 -12.08
N ILE A 79 6.83 -3.07 -11.91
CA ILE A 79 7.78 -2.94 -13.02
C ILE A 79 8.72 -4.14 -13.08
N LYS A 80 9.35 -4.36 -14.23
CA LYS A 80 10.46 -5.30 -14.35
C LYS A 80 11.74 -4.60 -13.90
N ASP A 81 12.57 -5.30 -13.13
CA ASP A 81 13.91 -4.84 -12.77
C ASP A 81 14.76 -4.72 -14.06
N GLN A 82 15.45 -3.59 -14.21
CA GLN A 82 16.26 -3.28 -15.39
C GLN A 82 17.47 -4.20 -15.54
N ASN A 83 18.00 -4.70 -14.42
CA ASN A 83 19.17 -5.59 -14.39
C ASN A 83 18.77 -7.07 -14.40
N ASN A 84 17.51 -7.38 -14.07
CA ASN A 84 16.99 -8.74 -14.09
C ASN A 84 15.50 -8.77 -14.44
N ALA A 85 15.18 -8.94 -15.73
CA ALA A 85 13.80 -8.95 -16.21
C ALA A 85 12.87 -10.02 -15.57
N ARG A 86 13.43 -11.02 -14.85
CA ARG A 86 12.66 -12.01 -14.09
C ARG A 86 12.23 -11.50 -12.71
N LYS A 87 12.88 -10.46 -12.19
CA LYS A 87 12.50 -9.80 -10.93
C LYS A 87 11.50 -8.70 -11.20
N LYS A 88 10.40 -8.72 -10.45
CA LYS A 88 9.38 -7.67 -10.43
C LYS A 88 9.58 -6.80 -9.20
N GLN A 89 9.51 -5.50 -9.39
CA GLN A 89 9.68 -4.49 -8.34
C GLN A 89 8.39 -3.69 -8.17
N LEU A 90 8.08 -3.36 -6.92
CA LEU A 90 6.91 -2.57 -6.55
C LEU A 90 7.32 -1.11 -6.37
N ILE A 91 6.66 -0.22 -7.09
CA ILE A 91 6.96 1.22 -7.08
C ILE A 91 5.68 2.00 -6.80
N MET A 92 5.77 3.08 -6.04
CA MET A 92 4.61 3.93 -5.76
C MET A 92 4.19 4.71 -7.01
N THR A 93 2.89 4.82 -7.25
CA THR A 93 2.37 5.82 -8.20
C THR A 93 2.30 7.18 -7.53
N LYS A 94 2.11 8.24 -8.33
CA LYS A 94 1.79 9.57 -7.77
C LYS A 94 0.59 9.51 -6.81
N LYS A 95 -0.49 8.84 -7.23
CA LYS A 95 -1.70 8.66 -6.39
C LYS A 95 -1.38 7.98 -5.05
N GLY A 96 -0.54 6.94 -5.06
CA GLY A 96 -0.14 6.25 -3.84
C GLY A 96 0.70 7.14 -2.93
N LYS A 97 1.67 7.88 -3.49
CA LYS A 97 2.52 8.80 -2.72
C LYS A 97 1.67 9.88 -2.05
N ASP A 98 0.82 10.55 -2.84
CA ASP A 98 -0.07 11.60 -2.36
C ASP A 98 -0.99 11.09 -1.21
N PHE A 99 -1.46 9.84 -1.32
CA PHE A 99 -2.26 9.21 -0.27
C PHE A 99 -1.45 8.97 1.01
N VAL A 100 -0.25 8.38 0.92
CA VAL A 100 0.59 8.15 2.11
C VAL A 100 1.01 9.48 2.75
N GLU A 101 1.36 10.48 1.96
CA GLU A 101 1.65 11.84 2.44
C GLU A 101 0.45 12.45 3.18
N THR A 102 -0.78 12.22 2.69
CA THR A 102 -2.00 12.62 3.40
C THR A 102 -2.08 11.97 4.77
N LEU A 103 -1.77 10.67 4.89
CA LEU A 103 -1.75 9.98 6.18
C LEU A 103 -0.68 10.54 7.13
N LEU A 104 0.52 10.83 6.60
CA LEU A 104 1.63 11.38 7.39
C LEU A 104 1.32 12.78 7.91
N ASN A 105 0.61 13.60 7.14
CA ASN A 105 0.20 14.94 7.55
C ASN A 105 -0.84 14.94 8.69
N CYS A 106 -1.50 13.80 8.94
CA CYS A 106 -2.40 13.64 10.08
C CYS A 106 -1.65 13.34 11.39
N LEU A 107 -0.35 13.04 11.37
CA LEU A 107 0.43 12.62 12.54
C LEU A 107 1.13 13.76 13.30
#